data_AF-A0A2T7VBA6-F1
#
_entry.id   AF-A0A2T7VBA6-F1
#
_cell.length_a   1.000
_cell.length_b   1.000
_cell.length_c   1.000
_cell.angle_alpha   90.00
_cell.angle_beta   90.00
_cell.angle_gamma   90.00
#
_symmetry.space_group_name_H-M   'P 1'
#
loop_
_entity.id
_entity.type
_entity.pdbx_description
1 polymer ?
#
loop_
_entity_poly.entity_id
_entity_poly.type
_entity_poly.pdbx_seq_one_letter_code
_entity_poly.pdbx_strand_id
1 'polypeptide(L)'
;MALAAPTIAFGLSRISRVDAQVRPPFICNGVPQGSPNCGPPVPTLKGFHRIDRAFGAIAYDKGKGVWFGSYQYPSKREAQDGVLDNCRQNGGSACQLMLSYTNQCAAVARAVEAGRPVVGHDSVDTGSTQDEAIAHVRHSCESDWNTKQCTVQLVNCSHHNVVKWSEWVYDD
;
A
#
# COMPACT_ATOMS: atom_id res chain seq x y z
N MET A 1 26.31 -26.13 55.67
CA MET A 1 26.68 -26.91 54.47
C MET A 1 26.16 -26.16 53.26
N ALA A 2 27.08 -25.83 52.34
CA ALA A 2 26.92 -25.36 50.95
C ALA A 2 25.91 -24.23 50.64
N LEU A 3 26.46 -23.04 50.37
CA LEU A 3 25.83 -21.95 49.61
C LEU A 3 25.64 -22.39 48.15
N ALA A 4 24.42 -22.40 47.63
CA ALA A 4 24.12 -22.58 46.21
C ALA A 4 23.84 -21.21 45.57
N ALA A 5 24.74 -20.77 44.67
CA ALA A 5 24.55 -19.57 43.87
C ALA A 5 23.58 -19.85 42.70
N PRO A 6 22.67 -18.93 42.35
CA PRO A 6 21.85 -19.09 41.15
C PRO A 6 22.69 -18.80 39.91
N THR A 7 22.87 -19.82 39.08
CA THR A 7 23.39 -19.67 37.70
C THR A 7 22.39 -18.86 36.87
N ILE A 8 22.70 -17.60 36.63
CA ILE A 8 22.04 -16.76 35.63
C ILE A 8 22.45 -17.29 34.26
N ALA A 9 21.59 -18.09 33.64
CA ALA A 9 21.71 -18.43 32.24
C ALA A 9 21.37 -17.18 31.42
N PHE A 10 22.39 -16.39 31.09
CA PHE A 10 22.30 -15.39 30.03
C PHE A 10 21.99 -16.10 28.72
N GLY A 11 20.70 -16.15 28.37
CA GLY A 11 20.25 -16.55 27.05
C GLY A 11 20.92 -15.64 26.03
N LEU A 12 21.84 -16.22 25.26
CA LEU A 12 22.47 -15.57 24.12
C LEU A 12 21.37 -15.16 23.13
N SER A 13 20.99 -13.88 23.19
CA SER A 13 20.26 -13.21 22.13
C SER A 13 21.01 -13.48 20.83
N ARG A 14 20.39 -14.24 19.92
CA ARG A 14 20.85 -14.36 18.55
C ARG A 14 20.74 -12.99 17.91
N ILE A 15 21.80 -12.21 17.97
CA ILE A 15 22.00 -11.07 17.10
C ILE A 15 22.02 -11.65 15.69
N SER A 16 20.90 -11.55 14.96
CA SER A 16 20.86 -11.84 13.54
C SER A 16 21.95 -10.98 12.90
N ARG A 17 22.96 -11.66 12.35
CA ARG A 17 24.04 -11.02 11.63
C ARG A 17 23.40 -10.14 10.57
N VAL A 18 23.73 -8.85 10.65
CA VAL A 18 23.67 -7.89 9.55
C VAL A 18 23.92 -8.64 8.24
N ASP A 19 23.02 -8.49 7.27
CA ASP A 19 23.26 -8.84 5.88
C ASP A 19 24.46 -8.03 5.35
N ALA A 20 25.66 -8.47 5.70
CA ALA A 20 26.86 -8.10 5.00
C ALA A 20 26.69 -8.71 3.61
N GLN A 21 26.22 -7.91 2.65
CA GLN A 21 26.22 -8.23 1.24
C GLN A 21 27.58 -8.88 0.92
N VAL A 22 27.59 -10.19 0.66
CA VAL A 22 28.75 -10.89 0.17
C VAL A 22 28.97 -10.39 -1.25
N ARG A 23 29.59 -9.23 -1.38
CA ARG A 23 30.04 -8.72 -2.68
C ARG A 23 31.23 -9.60 -3.08
N PRO A 24 31.27 -10.11 -4.33
CA PRO A 24 32.41 -10.89 -4.79
C PRO A 24 33.71 -10.07 -4.63
N PRO A 25 34.85 -10.71 -4.34
CA PRO A 25 36.10 -10.01 -4.11
C PRO A 25 36.47 -9.18 -5.35
N PHE A 26 36.68 -7.88 -5.14
CA PHE A 26 37.06 -6.96 -6.20
C PHE A 26 38.54 -7.16 -6.56
N ILE A 27 38.82 -7.74 -7.73
CA ILE A 27 40.18 -8.00 -8.19
C ILE A 27 40.68 -6.79 -8.98
N CYS A 28 41.66 -6.07 -8.42
CA CYS A 28 42.17 -4.82 -9.00
C CYS A 28 43.17 -4.98 -10.15
N ASN A 29 43.28 -6.15 -10.81
CA ASN A 29 44.07 -6.41 -12.02
C ASN A 29 45.33 -5.51 -12.21
N GLY A 30 46.29 -5.58 -11.29
CA GLY A 30 47.57 -4.86 -11.38
C GLY A 30 47.55 -3.40 -10.89
N VAL A 31 46.44 -2.91 -10.34
CA VAL A 31 46.27 -1.58 -9.75
C VAL A 31 46.43 -1.65 -8.21
N PRO A 32 47.19 -0.74 -7.58
CA PRO A 32 47.33 -0.70 -6.12
C PRO A 32 46.01 -0.49 -5.39
N GLN A 33 45.80 -1.19 -4.27
CA GLN A 33 44.68 -0.92 -3.37
C GLN A 33 44.73 0.52 -2.86
N GLY A 34 43.60 1.23 -2.93
CA GLY A 34 43.51 2.66 -2.60
C GLY A 34 43.80 3.62 -3.76
N SER A 35 44.13 3.11 -4.95
CA SER A 35 44.15 3.91 -6.18
C SER A 35 42.73 4.34 -6.56
N PRO A 36 42.52 5.54 -7.15
CA PRO A 36 41.25 5.94 -7.75
C PRO A 36 40.71 4.93 -8.79
N ASN A 37 41.62 4.13 -9.38
CA ASN A 37 41.31 3.14 -10.41
C ASN A 37 41.11 1.72 -9.84
N CYS A 38 41.23 1.53 -8.52
CA CYS A 38 41.00 0.27 -7.81
C CYS A 38 39.90 0.50 -6.76
N GLY A 39 38.68 0.55 -7.25
CA GLY A 39 37.45 0.61 -6.47
C GLY A 39 36.32 -0.08 -7.24
N PRO A 40 35.25 -0.53 -6.56
CA PRO A 40 34.10 -1.12 -7.23
C PRO A 40 33.59 -0.19 -8.34
N PRO A 41 33.10 -0.73 -9.48
CA PRO A 41 32.52 0.09 -10.54
C PRO A 41 31.45 0.98 -9.90
N VAL A 42 31.53 2.28 -10.19
CA VAL A 42 30.48 3.22 -9.80
C VAL A 42 29.33 2.98 -10.78
N PRO A 43 28.13 2.59 -10.32
CA PRO A 43 27.00 2.39 -11.21
C PRO A 43 26.70 3.68 -11.98
N THR A 44 26.68 3.60 -13.30
CA THR A 44 26.37 4.74 -14.16
C THR A 44 24.87 4.88 -14.30
N LEU A 45 24.36 6.12 -14.19
CA LEU A 45 22.96 6.41 -14.45
C LEU A 45 22.67 6.25 -15.94
N LYS A 46 21.82 5.29 -16.29
CA LYS A 46 21.41 5.02 -17.67
C LYS A 46 20.22 5.87 -18.09
N GLY A 47 19.34 6.20 -17.14
CA GLY A 47 18.17 7.04 -17.40
C GLY A 47 17.09 6.89 -16.34
N PHE A 48 15.89 7.32 -16.70
CA PHE A 48 14.73 7.34 -15.82
C PHE A 48 13.54 6.68 -16.48
N HIS A 49 12.86 5.80 -15.74
CA HIS A 49 11.52 5.35 -16.11
C HIS A 49 10.48 6.21 -15.41
N ARG A 50 9.55 6.78 -16.18
CA ARG A 50 8.36 7.43 -15.63
C ARG A 50 7.36 6.34 -15.29
N ILE A 51 7.05 6.21 -14.01
CA ILE A 51 6.00 5.29 -13.55
C ILE A 51 4.77 6.12 -13.24
N ASP A 52 3.76 6.02 -14.10
CA ASP A 52 2.48 6.67 -13.87
C ASP A 52 1.69 5.88 -12.81
N ARG A 53 1.76 6.37 -11.58
CA ARG A 53 1.06 5.82 -10.41
C ARG A 53 -0.39 6.29 -10.39
N ALA A 54 -1.19 5.67 -11.23
CA ALA A 54 -2.56 6.10 -11.52
C ALA A 54 -3.63 5.17 -10.94
N PHE A 55 -3.27 4.02 -10.37
CA PHE A 55 -4.22 2.99 -9.95
C PHE A 55 -4.54 3.06 -8.46
N GLY A 56 -5.80 2.78 -8.14
CA GLY A 56 -6.31 2.62 -6.79
C GLY A 56 -7.35 1.52 -6.69
N ALA A 57 -7.66 1.11 -5.46
CA ALA A 57 -8.67 0.10 -5.19
C ALA A 57 -9.31 0.29 -3.81
N ILE A 58 -10.50 -0.28 -3.63
CA ILE A 58 -11.24 -0.30 -2.37
C ILE A 58 -11.53 -1.75 -2.00
N ALA A 59 -11.24 -2.09 -0.75
CA ALA A 59 -11.62 -3.35 -0.13
C ALA A 59 -12.54 -3.12 1.05
N TYR A 60 -13.31 -4.15 1.40
CA TYR A 60 -14.27 -4.14 2.47
C TYR A 60 -14.25 -5.44 3.25
N ASP A 61 -14.27 -5.35 4.58
CA ASP A 61 -14.57 -6.47 5.45
C ASP A 61 -16.01 -6.35 5.93
N LYS A 62 -16.90 -7.15 5.33
CA LYS A 62 -18.33 -7.16 5.67
C LYS A 62 -18.60 -7.59 7.12
N GLY A 63 -17.79 -8.48 7.67
CA GLY A 63 -17.94 -8.96 9.05
C GLY A 63 -17.68 -7.85 10.08
N LYS A 64 -16.81 -6.90 9.73
CA LYS A 64 -16.44 -5.77 10.60
C LYS A 64 -17.07 -4.44 10.19
N GLY A 65 -17.59 -4.35 8.97
CA GLY A 65 -18.19 -3.13 8.42
C GLY A 65 -17.16 -2.03 8.14
N VAL A 66 -15.90 -2.38 7.85
CA VAL A 66 -14.76 -1.45 7.66
C VAL A 66 -14.23 -1.51 6.23
N TRP A 67 -13.84 -0.36 5.68
CA TRP A 67 -13.29 -0.21 4.33
C TRP A 67 -11.82 0.18 4.37
N PHE A 68 -11.13 -0.17 3.29
CA PHE A 68 -9.72 0.13 3.08
C PHE A 68 -9.52 0.62 1.65
N GLY A 69 -8.65 1.62 1.47
CA GLY A 69 -8.28 2.16 0.17
C GLY A 69 -6.80 1.93 -0.16
N SER A 70 -6.50 1.82 -1.44
CA SER A 70 -5.15 1.91 -2.00
C SER A 70 -5.13 2.94 -3.13
N TYR A 71 -4.03 3.68 -3.25
CA TYR A 71 -3.83 4.72 -4.25
C TYR A 71 -2.37 4.78 -4.69
N GLN A 72 -2.10 5.45 -5.81
CA GLN A 72 -0.76 5.63 -6.36
C GLN A 72 -0.02 4.31 -6.63
N TYR A 73 -0.72 3.30 -7.12
CA TYR A 73 -0.08 2.07 -7.57
C TYR A 73 0.30 2.14 -9.06
N PRO A 74 1.41 1.49 -9.47
CA PRO A 74 1.85 1.45 -10.88
C PRO A 74 0.90 0.67 -11.78
N SER A 75 0.18 -0.30 -11.22
CA SER A 75 -0.73 -1.17 -11.96
C SER A 75 -2.01 -1.48 -11.18
N LYS A 76 -3.05 -1.87 -11.91
CA LYS A 76 -4.32 -2.34 -11.34
C LYS A 76 -4.11 -3.52 -10.37
N ARG A 77 -3.23 -4.45 -10.74
CA ARG A 77 -2.96 -5.66 -9.94
C ARG A 77 -2.33 -5.31 -8.60
N GLU A 78 -1.29 -4.48 -8.61
CA GLU A 78 -0.63 -4.09 -7.36
C GLU A 78 -1.57 -3.24 -6.47
N ALA A 79 -2.46 -2.44 -7.07
CA ALA A 79 -3.49 -1.72 -6.30
C ALA A 79 -4.44 -2.68 -5.58
N GLN A 80 -4.87 -3.75 -6.26
CA GLN A 80 -5.76 -4.78 -5.72
C GLN A 80 -5.07 -5.60 -4.62
N ASP A 81 -3.85 -6.09 -4.90
CA ASP A 81 -3.08 -6.86 -3.92
C ASP A 81 -2.75 -6.00 -2.70
N GLY A 82 -2.31 -4.76 -2.93
CA GLY A 82 -1.97 -3.79 -1.88
C GLY A 82 -3.16 -3.41 -0.99
N VAL A 83 -4.37 -3.23 -1.53
CA VAL A 83 -5.54 -2.92 -0.68
C VAL A 83 -5.97 -4.12 0.17
N LEU A 84 -5.87 -5.34 -0.37
CA LEU A 84 -6.21 -6.56 0.36
C LEU A 84 -5.19 -6.84 1.47
N ASP A 85 -3.91 -6.63 1.20
CA ASP A 85 -2.87 -6.78 2.21
C ASP A 85 -2.99 -5.72 3.30
N ASN A 86 -3.23 -4.46 2.94
CA ASN A 86 -3.50 -3.39 3.90
C ASN A 86 -4.71 -3.72 4.78
N CYS A 87 -5.80 -4.23 4.19
CA CYS A 87 -6.98 -4.67 4.94
C CYS A 87 -6.64 -5.75 5.96
N ARG A 88 -5.90 -6.79 5.57
CA ARG A 88 -5.48 -7.89 6.47
C ARG A 88 -4.55 -7.41 7.58
N GLN A 89 -3.59 -6.56 7.25
CA GLN A 89 -2.64 -5.99 8.21
C GLN A 89 -3.32 -5.12 9.27
N ASN A 90 -4.41 -4.44 8.91
CA ASN A 90 -5.23 -3.64 9.82
C ASN A 90 -6.35 -4.44 10.49
N GLY A 91 -6.20 -5.77 10.54
CA GLY A 91 -7.07 -6.66 11.29
C GLY A 91 -8.33 -7.10 10.54
N GLY A 92 -8.50 -6.79 9.25
CA GLY A 92 -9.54 -7.40 8.43
C GLY A 92 -9.34 -8.91 8.30
N SER A 93 -10.40 -9.68 8.50
CA SER A 93 -10.38 -11.15 8.42
C SER A 93 -11.06 -11.69 7.16
N ALA A 94 -12.00 -10.93 6.59
CA ALA A 94 -12.78 -11.32 5.40
C ALA A 94 -12.76 -10.22 4.33
N CYS A 95 -11.56 -9.71 4.04
CA CYS A 95 -11.33 -8.64 3.07
C CYS A 95 -11.74 -9.06 1.65
N GLN A 96 -12.65 -8.31 1.05
CA GLN A 96 -13.09 -8.50 -0.34
C GLN A 96 -12.86 -7.22 -1.14
N LEU A 97 -12.43 -7.38 -2.39
CA LEU A 97 -12.29 -6.26 -3.32
C LEU A 97 -13.70 -5.77 -3.72
N MET A 98 -13.96 -4.48 -3.55
CA MET A 98 -15.19 -3.85 -4.05
C MET A 98 -14.99 -3.27 -5.45
N LEU A 99 -13.91 -2.52 -5.64
CA LEU A 99 -13.63 -1.80 -6.87
C LEU A 99 -12.12 -1.58 -7.04
N SER A 100 -11.68 -1.48 -8.29
CA SER A 100 -10.38 -0.92 -8.67
C SER A 100 -10.58 0.12 -9.77
N TYR A 101 -9.86 1.22 -9.73
CA TYR A 101 -10.04 2.39 -10.58
C TYR A 101 -8.69 3.00 -10.97
N THR A 102 -8.68 3.82 -12.02
CA THR A 102 -7.47 4.49 -12.51
C THR A 102 -7.77 5.91 -12.95
N ASN A 103 -6.84 6.85 -12.72
CA ASN A 103 -6.97 8.26 -13.07
C ASN A 103 -8.29 8.92 -12.60
N GLN A 104 -8.84 8.48 -11.47
CA GLN A 104 -10.09 9.03 -10.94
C GLN A 104 -10.18 8.88 -9.41
N CYS A 105 -11.23 9.40 -8.83
CA CYS A 105 -11.61 9.20 -7.44
C CYS A 105 -12.70 8.13 -7.33
N ALA A 106 -12.70 7.41 -6.22
CA ALA A 106 -13.75 6.49 -5.85
C ALA A 106 -14.24 6.83 -4.44
N ALA A 107 -15.53 6.59 -4.20
CA ALA A 107 -16.15 6.81 -2.92
C ALA A 107 -17.02 5.62 -2.52
N VAL A 108 -17.24 5.47 -1.23
CA VAL A 108 -18.18 4.51 -0.64
C VAL A 108 -19.20 5.25 0.19
N ALA A 109 -20.47 4.90 0.05
CA ALA A 109 -21.54 5.36 0.92
C ALA A 109 -22.28 4.17 1.53
N ARG A 110 -22.72 4.36 2.78
CA ARG A 110 -23.54 3.41 3.53
C ARG A 110 -24.95 3.96 3.70
N ALA A 111 -25.94 3.13 3.40
CA ALA A 111 -27.34 3.44 3.65
C ALA A 111 -27.62 3.61 5.14
N VAL A 112 -28.49 4.55 5.46
CA VAL A 112 -29.02 4.78 6.80
C VAL A 112 -30.49 4.42 6.79
N GLU A 113 -30.88 3.52 7.68
CA GLU A 113 -32.25 3.07 7.87
C GLU A 113 -32.64 3.27 9.33
N ALA A 114 -33.84 3.79 9.58
CA ALA A 114 -34.30 4.15 10.92
C ALA A 114 -33.27 5.00 11.73
N GLY A 115 -32.54 5.88 11.04
CA GLY A 115 -31.54 6.78 11.63
C GLY A 115 -30.20 6.11 11.99
N ARG A 116 -29.93 4.88 11.53
CA ARG A 116 -28.66 4.18 11.80
C ARG A 116 -28.01 3.66 10.51
N PRO A 117 -26.68 3.76 10.35
CA PRO A 117 -25.98 3.13 9.24
C PRO A 117 -26.15 1.61 9.26
N VAL A 118 -26.47 1.01 8.11
CA VAL A 118 -26.68 -0.44 7.97
C VAL A 118 -25.45 -1.09 7.36
N VAL A 119 -24.75 -1.92 8.15
CA VAL A 119 -23.56 -2.63 7.69
C VAL A 119 -23.93 -3.58 6.54
N GLY A 120 -23.21 -3.46 5.43
CA GLY A 120 -23.43 -4.27 4.24
C GLY A 120 -24.41 -3.65 3.24
N HIS A 121 -25.06 -2.53 3.58
CA HIS A 121 -25.83 -1.71 2.64
C HIS A 121 -24.92 -0.60 2.11
N ASP A 122 -23.88 -1.02 1.40
CA ASP A 122 -22.77 -0.18 0.98
C ASP A 122 -22.75 -0.11 -0.55
N SER A 123 -22.66 1.10 -1.09
CA SER A 123 -22.52 1.35 -2.53
C SER A 123 -21.19 2.03 -2.81
N VAL A 124 -20.61 1.72 -3.97
CA VAL A 124 -19.33 2.27 -4.43
C VAL A 124 -19.53 2.92 -5.78
N ASP A 125 -18.93 4.09 -5.97
CA ASP A 125 -18.96 4.78 -7.26
C ASP A 125 -17.68 5.61 -7.48
N THR A 126 -17.52 6.11 -8.70
CA THR A 126 -16.34 6.85 -9.15
C THR A 126 -16.69 8.21 -9.72
N GLY A 127 -15.72 9.12 -9.73
CA GLY A 127 -15.83 10.43 -10.35
C GLY A 127 -14.46 10.99 -10.68
N SER A 128 -14.37 11.92 -11.63
CA SER A 128 -13.08 12.50 -12.02
C SER A 128 -12.46 13.33 -10.87
N THR A 129 -13.32 13.85 -9.99
CA THR A 129 -12.97 14.59 -8.77
C THR A 129 -13.56 13.91 -7.52
N GLN A 130 -13.13 14.35 -6.34
CA GLN A 130 -13.71 13.89 -5.07
C GLN A 130 -15.20 14.23 -4.98
N ASP A 131 -15.58 15.44 -5.38
CA ASP A 131 -16.96 15.91 -5.31
C ASP A 131 -17.88 15.12 -6.25
N GLU A 132 -17.40 14.80 -7.46
CA GLU A 132 -18.14 13.94 -8.38
C GLU A 132 -18.31 12.53 -7.82
N ALA A 133 -17.23 11.92 -7.28
CA ALA A 133 -17.32 10.59 -6.70
C ALA A 133 -18.29 10.56 -5.51
N ILE A 134 -18.31 11.62 -4.69
CA ILE A 134 -19.26 11.78 -3.58
C ILE A 134 -20.70 11.93 -4.09
N ALA A 135 -20.92 12.74 -5.12
CA ALA A 135 -22.25 12.94 -5.69
C ALA A 135 -22.79 11.65 -6.31
N HIS A 136 -21.98 10.95 -7.10
CA HIS A 136 -22.36 9.70 -7.74
C HIS A 136 -22.64 8.61 -6.69
N VAL A 137 -21.77 8.41 -5.69
CA VAL A 137 -21.99 7.35 -4.71
C VAL A 137 -23.23 7.60 -3.84
N ARG A 138 -23.59 8.86 -3.57
CA ARG A 138 -24.85 9.18 -2.89
C ARG A 138 -26.05 8.77 -3.73
N HIS A 139 -26.04 9.11 -5.02
CA HIS A 139 -27.11 8.72 -5.94
C HIS A 139 -27.24 7.20 -6.04
N SER A 140 -26.11 6.51 -6.23
CA SER A 140 -26.06 5.04 -6.31
C SER A 140 -26.54 4.39 -5.01
N CYS A 141 -26.13 4.90 -3.84
CA CYS A 141 -26.62 4.40 -2.54
C CYS A 141 -28.13 4.59 -2.35
N GLU A 142 -28.68 5.75 -2.71
CA GLU A 142 -30.13 5.98 -2.62
C GLU A 142 -30.91 5.03 -3.52
N SER A 143 -30.39 4.75 -4.72
CA SER A 143 -30.98 3.84 -5.70
C SER A 143 -30.88 2.37 -5.26
N ASP A 144 -29.68 1.92 -4.88
CA ASP A 144 -29.39 0.52 -4.56
C ASP A 144 -30.19 0.01 -3.36
N TRP A 145 -30.41 0.89 -2.37
CA TRP A 145 -31.01 0.52 -1.09
C TRP A 145 -32.40 1.14 -0.87
N ASN A 146 -32.95 1.84 -1.88
CA ASN A 146 -34.25 2.52 -1.80
C ASN A 146 -34.40 3.39 -0.53
N THR A 147 -33.34 4.13 -0.19
CA THR A 147 -33.28 5.03 0.96
C THR A 147 -33.09 6.48 0.50
N LYS A 148 -33.41 7.42 1.38
CA LYS A 148 -33.10 8.86 1.20
C LYS A 148 -31.95 9.33 2.08
N GLN A 149 -31.33 8.43 2.83
CA GLN A 149 -30.25 8.77 3.75
C GLN A 149 -29.06 7.86 3.48
N CYS A 150 -27.99 8.46 2.97
CA CYS A 150 -26.73 7.81 2.69
C CYS A 150 -25.59 8.64 3.30
N THR A 151 -24.66 7.95 3.95
CA THR A 151 -23.50 8.58 4.60
C THR A 151 -22.23 8.14 3.88
N VAL A 152 -21.43 9.10 3.41
CA VAL A 152 -20.15 8.81 2.77
C VAL A 152 -19.17 8.33 3.83
N GLN A 153 -18.51 7.20 3.56
CA GLN A 153 -17.65 6.50 4.50
C GLN A 153 -16.18 6.63 4.12
N LEU A 154 -15.89 6.61 2.82
CA LEU A 154 -14.55 6.69 2.27
C LEU A 154 -14.59 7.46 0.96
N VAL A 155 -13.58 8.29 0.72
CA VAL A 155 -13.28 8.87 -0.59
C VAL A 155 -11.78 8.78 -0.80
N ASN A 156 -11.35 8.25 -1.95
CA ASN A 156 -9.95 8.10 -2.26
C ASN A 156 -9.68 8.32 -3.75
N CYS A 157 -8.63 9.07 -4.07
CA CYS A 157 -8.24 9.36 -5.45
C CYS A 157 -6.97 8.62 -5.81
N SER A 158 -6.98 7.96 -6.96
CA SER A 158 -5.81 7.24 -7.46
C SER A 158 -4.80 8.20 -8.07
N HIS A 159 -5.26 9.38 -8.48
CA HIS A 159 -4.43 10.50 -8.86
C HIS A 159 -4.38 11.52 -7.70
N HIS A 160 -3.17 11.88 -7.28
CA HIS A 160 -2.92 13.08 -6.47
C HIS A 160 -1.79 13.84 -7.16
N ASN A 161 -1.85 15.18 -7.11
CA ASN A 161 -0.89 16.13 -7.70
C ASN A 161 0.51 15.53 -7.80
N VAL A 162 0.87 15.20 -9.04
CA VAL A 162 1.92 14.26 -9.39
C VAL A 162 3.27 14.76 -8.88
N VAL A 163 3.74 14.23 -7.74
CA VAL A 163 5.18 14.07 -7.57
C VAL A 163 5.55 13.05 -8.64
N LYS A 164 6.21 13.50 -9.71
CA LYS A 164 6.69 12.61 -10.79
C LYS A 164 7.59 11.56 -10.14
N TRP A 165 7.08 10.35 -9.97
CA TRP A 165 7.86 9.22 -9.48
C TRP A 165 8.70 8.71 -10.65
N SER A 166 9.96 9.12 -10.68
CA SER A 166 10.96 8.57 -11.60
C SER A 166 11.79 7.53 -10.87
N GLU A 167 11.84 6.32 -11.40
CA GLU A 167 12.78 5.31 -10.93
C GLU A 167 14.12 5.47 -11.66
N TRP A 168 15.21 5.55 -10.89
CA TRP A 168 16.57 5.66 -11.40
C TRP A 168 17.06 4.28 -11.84
N VAL A 169 17.48 4.17 -13.09
CA VAL A 169 18.05 2.92 -13.63
C VAL A 169 19.57 3.06 -13.69
N TYR A 170 20.26 2.22 -12.93
CA TYR A 170 21.71 2.09 -12.98
C TYR A 170 22.09 0.86 -13.81
N ASP A 171 23.28 0.87 -14.41
CA ASP A 171 23.86 -0.37 -14.98
C ASP A 171 24.16 -1.38 -13.86
N ASP A 172 23.95 -2.67 -14.14
CA ASP A 172 24.17 -3.79 -13.21
C ASP A 172 25.65 -4.07 -12.91
#